data_AF-A0A2V6DRF9-F1
#
_entry.id   AF-A0A2V6DRF9-F1
#
_cell.length_a   1.000
_cell.length_b   1.000
_cell.length_c   1.000
_cell.angle_alpha   90.00
_cell.angle_beta   90.00
_cell.angle_gamma   90.00
#
_symmetry.space_group_name_H-M   'P 1'
#
loop_
_entity.id
_entity.type
_entity.pdbx_description
1 polymer ?
#
loop_
_entity_poly.entity_id
_entity_poly.type
_entity_poly.pdbx_seq_one_letter_code
_entity_poly.pdbx_strand_id
1 'polypeptide(L)' 'MEPADHEMYRAAIHGDVEVFEMVIRKMSRALFAIAFGALQNREEAEDVVQDAFVKAWKSRWQVRNPKESRLDRDDRA' A
#
# COMPACT_ATOMS: atom_id res chain seq x y z
N MET A 1 -12.75 7.41 5.55
CA MET A 1 -11.47 7.95 5.03
C MET A 1 -11.75 9.38 4.69
N GLU A 2 -11.00 10.31 5.28
CA GLU A 2 -11.31 11.73 5.15
C GLU A 2 -10.92 12.25 3.76
N PRO A 3 -11.56 13.30 3.22
CA PRO A 3 -11.18 13.88 1.93
C PRO A 3 -9.69 14.26 1.84
N ALA A 4 -9.12 14.71 2.96
CA ALA A 4 -7.69 15.02 3.09
C ALA A 4 -6.79 13.79 2.88
N ASP A 5 -7.27 12.60 3.25
CA ASP A 5 -6.53 11.35 3.03
C ASP A 5 -6.43 11.04 1.53
N HIS A 6 -7.51 11.26 0.77
CA HIS A 6 -7.52 11.02 -0.67
C HIS A 6 -6.52 11.92 -1.40
N GLU A 7 -6.43 13.18 -1.01
CA GLU A 7 -5.45 14.11 -1.58
C GLU A 7 -4.01 13.71 -1.22
N MET A 8 -3.77 13.33 0.04
CA MET A 8 -2.50 12.79 0.52
C MET A 8 -2.08 11.56 -0.31
N TYR A 9 -2.97 10.59 -0.56
CA TYR A 9 -2.62 9.42 -1.37
C TYR A 9 -2.36 9.76 -2.84
N ARG A 10 -3.08 10.73 -3.41
CA ARG A 10 -2.84 11.16 -4.80
C ARG A 10 -1.48 11.83 -4.95
N ALA A 11 -1.09 12.71 -4.03
CA ALA A 11 0.23 13.32 -4.03
C ALA A 11 1.35 12.28 -3.85
N ALA A 12 1.15 11.30 -2.97
CA ALA A 12 2.07 10.18 -2.79
C ALA A 12 2.24 9.33 -4.08
N ILE A 13 1.16 9.12 -4.84
CA ILE A 13 1.19 8.44 -6.15
C ILE A 13 2.05 9.20 -7.16
N HIS A 14 2.02 10.54 -7.11
CA HIS A 14 2.83 11.40 -7.96
C HIS A 14 4.31 11.49 -7.54
N GLY A 15 4.74 10.70 -6.54
CA GLY A 15 6.13 10.58 -6.13
C GLY A 15 6.60 11.66 -5.17
N ASP A 16 5.67 12.35 -4.50
CA ASP A 16 5.99 13.21 -3.37
C ASP A 16 6.47 12.35 -2.18
N VAL A 17 7.77 12.47 -1.86
CA VAL A 17 8.44 11.67 -0.83
C VAL A 17 7.92 12.03 0.57
N GLU A 18 7.70 13.32 0.84
CA GLU A 18 7.26 13.80 2.15
C GLU A 18 5.84 13.29 2.45
N VAL A 19 4.98 13.34 1.44
CA VAL A 19 3.60 12.83 1.56
C VAL A 19 3.59 11.30 1.69
N PHE A 20 4.47 10.58 0.99
CA PHE A 20 4.60 9.13 1.16
C PHE A 20 5.12 8.76 2.56
N GLU A 21 5.99 9.56 3.15
CA GLU A 21 6.42 9.38 4.54
C GLU A 21 5.26 9.51 5.52
N MET A 22 4.34 10.46 5.29
CA MET A 22 3.11 10.58 6.09
C MET A 22 2.22 9.34 5.97
N VAL A 23 2.11 8.78 4.76
CA VAL A 23 1.39 7.52 4.52
C VAL A 23 2.01 6.37 5.32
N ILE A 24 3.34 6.22 5.29
CA ILE A 24 4.06 5.21 6.08
C ILE A 24 3.72 5.39 7.56
N ARG A 25 3.95 6.58 8.12
CA ARG A 25 3.70 6.87 9.55
C ARG A 25 2.27 6.54 9.97
N LYS A 26 1.28 6.85 9.12
CA LYS A 26 -0.13 6.60 9.40
C LYS A 26 -0.50 5.11 9.34
N MET A 27 0.05 4.37 8.38
CA MET A 27 -0.35 2.98 8.10
C MET A 27 0.50 1.94 8.84
N SER A 28 1.73 2.27 9.23
CA SER A 28 2.70 1.31 9.80
C SER A 28 2.13 0.50 10.96
N ARG A 29 1.45 1.15 11.92
CA ARG A 29 0.87 0.44 13.08
C ARG A 29 -0.21 -0.57 12.67
N ALA A 30 -1.06 -0.21 11.72
CA ALA A 30 -2.16 -1.07 11.28
C ALA A 30 -1.61 -2.26 10.47
N LEU A 31 -0.70 -2.00 9.53
CA LEU A 31 -0.08 -3.06 8.73
C LEU A 31 0.77 -4.00 9.59
N PHE A 32 1.51 -3.47 10.57
CA PHE A 32 2.25 -4.29 11.51
C PHE A 32 1.32 -5.19 12.34
N ALA A 33 0.20 -4.67 12.84
CA ALA A 33 -0.77 -5.48 13.59
C ALA A 33 -1.32 -6.64 12.76
N ILE A 34 -1.58 -6.41 11.46
CA ILE A 34 -2.03 -7.46 10.53
C ILE A 34 -0.92 -8.49 10.28
N ALA A 35 0.28 -8.03 9.92
CA ALA A 35 1.41 -8.92 9.63
C ALA A 35 1.80 -9.75 10.86
N PHE A 36 1.86 -9.12 12.03
CA PHE A 36 2.13 -9.81 13.29
C PHE A 36 1.02 -10.79 13.65
N GLY A 37 -0.25 -10.46 13.43
CA GLY A 37 -1.37 -11.38 13.62
C GLY A 37 -1.24 -12.65 12.78
N ALA A 38 -0.68 -12.55 11.57
CA ALA A 38 -0.48 -13.70 10.69
C ALA A 38 0.80 -14.50 10.99
N LEU A 39 1.91 -13.82 11.28
CA LEU A 39 3.23 -14.44 11.37
C LEU A 39 3.62 -14.81 12.81
N GLN A 40 3.07 -14.10 13.80
CA GLN A 40 3.44 -14.22 15.22
C GLN A 40 4.96 -14.04 15.48
N ASN A 41 5.69 -13.50 14.51
CA ASN A 41 7.11 -13.15 14.59
C ASN A 41 7.25 -11.65 14.31
N ARG A 42 7.90 -10.93 15.22
CA ARG A 42 8.08 -9.48 15.11
C ARG A 42 8.97 -9.09 13.93
N GLU A 43 10.10 -9.78 13.76
CA GLU A 43 11.10 -9.43 12.74
C GLU A 43 10.53 -9.66 11.34
N GLU A 44 9.89 -10.82 11.11
CA GLU A 44 9.23 -11.11 9.84
C GLU A 44 8.06 -10.16 9.57
N ALA A 45 7.31 -9.76 10.60
CA ALA A 45 6.23 -8.78 10.44
C ALA A 45 6.76 -7.39 10.08
N GLU A 46 7.88 -6.96 10.67
CA GLU A 46 8.54 -5.71 10.30
C GLU A 46 9.06 -5.77 8.86
N ASP A 47 9.71 -6.87 8.47
CA ASP A 47 10.23 -7.07 7.12
C ASP A 47 9.10 -7.01 6.08
N VAL A 48 8.03 -7.79 6.26
CA VAL A 48 6.87 -7.79 5.35
C VAL A 48 6.24 -6.41 5.19
N VAL A 49 6.12 -5.64 6.28
CA VAL A 49 5.57 -4.27 6.22
C VAL A 49 6.50 -3.35 5.43
N GLN A 50 7.80 -3.40 5.67
CA GLN A 50 8.78 -2.63 4.90
C GLN A 50 8.72 -2.99 3.42
N ASP A 51 8.68 -4.28 3.12
CA ASP A 51 8.63 -4.82 1.77
C ASP A 51 7.36 -4.37 1.02
N ALA A 52 6.23 -4.32 1.72
CA ALA A 52 4.97 -3.80 1.19
C ALA A 52 5.07 -2.30 0.83
N PHE A 53 5.67 -1.47 1.69
CA PHE A 53 5.87 -0.05 1.40
C PHE A 53 6.85 0.18 0.25
N VAL A 54 7.94 -0.59 0.17
CA VAL A 54 8.89 -0.52 -0.94
C VAL A 54 8.20 -0.89 -2.26
N LYS A 55 7.38 -1.94 -2.26
CA LYS A 55 6.58 -2.34 -3.44
C LYS A 55 5.61 -1.24 -3.83
N ALA A 56 4.85 -0.70 -2.88
CA ALA A 56 3.91 0.39 -3.11
C ALA A 56 4.59 1.65 -3.70
N TRP A 57 5.77 2.01 -3.19
CA TRP A 57 6.56 3.12 -3.75
C TRP A 57 6.97 2.82 -5.20
N LYS A 58 7.52 1.64 -5.49
CA LYS A 58 7.96 1.26 -6.84
C LYS A 58 6.81 1.18 -7.84
N SER A 59 5.64 0.69 -7.41
CA SER A 59 4.45 0.53 -8.26
C SER A 59 3.52 1.74 -8.29
N ARG A 60 3.85 2.84 -7.60
CA ARG A 60 2.96 4.01 -7.45
C ARG A 60 2.39 4.54 -8.78
N TRP A 61 3.19 4.51 -9.85
CA TRP A 61 2.79 4.95 -11.19
C TRP A 61 1.87 3.98 -11.93
N GLN A 62 1.86 2.71 -11.53
CA GLN A 62 1.02 1.65 -12.09
C GLN A 62 -0.41 1.67 -11.53
N VAL A 63 -0.67 2.48 -10.50
CA VAL A 63 -2.02 2.69 -9.94
C VAL A 63 -2.89 3.58 -10.85
N ARG A 64 -2.45 3.85 -12.09
CA ARG A 64 -3.30 4.38 -13.16
C ARG A 64 -4.18 3.27 -13.74
N ASN A 65 -5.31 3.03 -13.08
CA ASN A 65 -6.61 2.60 -13.65
C ASN A 65 -7.37 1.67 -12.69
N PRO A 66 -8.20 2.20 -11.77
CA PRO A 66 -9.04 1.38 -10.90
C PRO A 66 -10.21 0.66 -11.64
N LYS A 67 -10.16 0.50 -12.98
CA LYS A 67 -11.25 -0.11 -13.77
C LYS A 67 -10.88 -1.37 -14.56
N GLU A 68 -9.63 -1.83 -14.55
CA GLU A 68 -9.20 -2.93 -15.45
C GLU A 68 -8.50 -4.11 -14.74
N SER A 69 -8.91 -4.50 -13.53
CA SER A 69 -8.36 -5.73 -12.92
C SER A 69 -9.39 -6.80 -12.54
N ARG A 70 -10.66 -6.64 -12.96
CA ARG A 70 -11.73 -7.63 -12.69
C ARG A 70 -12.35 -8.25 -13.93
N LEU A 71 -11.74 -8.14 -15.10
CA LEU A 71 -12.29 -8.70 -16.34
C LEU A 71 -11.22 -9.44 -17.15
N ASP A 72 -10.54 -10.43 -16.55
CA ASP A 72 -9.60 -11.30 -17.30
C ASP A 72 -9.49 -12.73 -16.72
N ARG A 73 -10.36 -13.14 -15.79
CA ARG A 73 -10.28 -14.47 -15.16
C ARG A 73 -11.52 -15.36 -15.31
N ASP A 74 -12.48 -15.00 -16.17
CA ASP A 74 -13.70 -15.80 -16.35
C ASP A 74 -14.00 -16.24 -17.80
N ASP A 75 -13.04 -16.16 -18.73
CA ASP A 75 -13.21 -16.66 -20.11
C ASP A 75 -12.19 -17.74 -20.50
N ARG A 76 -12.16 -18.84 -19.72
CA ARG A 76 -11.75 -20.16 -20.25
C ARG A 76 -12.68 -21.25 -19.71
N ALA A 77 -13.86 -21.32 -20.31
CA ALA A 77 -14.58 -22.57 -20.50
C ALA A 77 -13.94 -23.37 -21.65
#